data_AF-A0A3P1Y4F6-F1
#
_entry.id   AF-A0A3P1Y4F6-F1
#
_cell.length_a   1.000
_cell.length_b   1.000
_cell.length_c   1.000
_cell.angle_alpha   90.00
_cell.angle_beta   90.00
_cell.angle_gamma   90.00
#
_symmetry.space_group_name_H-M   'P 1'
#
loop_
_entity.id
_entity.type
_entity.pdbx_description
1 polymer ?
#
loop_
_entity_poly.entity_id
_entity_poly.type
_entity_poly.pdbx_seq_one_letter_code
_entity_poly.pdbx_strand_id
1 'polypeptide(L)'
;MSLIRTLASACSISACLLLASAPAHVAAQSAGIAVCDDGSQDRQACRREFGAARQKAPQDPSEDFSNNALQRCMAHKDLDARQACEERVRGQHAEHQGSVLGGGMLYEHRATRVGPAQQ
;
A
#
# COMPACT_ATOMS: atom_id res chain seq x y z
N MET A 1 39.48 -60.15 -23.36
CA MET A 1 39.48 -59.37 -22.11
C MET A 1 38.08 -58.80 -21.94
N SER A 2 37.06 -59.57 -21.52
CA SER A 2 36.66 -59.88 -20.14
C SER A 2 36.65 -58.67 -19.19
N LEU A 3 35.56 -58.59 -18.39
CA LEU A 3 35.32 -57.82 -17.14
C LEU A 3 34.55 -56.49 -17.35
N ILE A 4 33.43 -56.10 -16.70
CA ILE A 4 32.63 -56.51 -15.51
C ILE A 4 31.26 -55.77 -15.63
N ARG A 5 30.11 -56.45 -15.75
CA ARG A 5 28.99 -56.64 -14.77
C ARG A 5 28.70 -55.54 -13.71
N THR A 6 27.51 -54.94 -13.84
CA THR A 6 26.54 -54.47 -12.80
C THR A 6 26.98 -53.49 -11.71
N LEU A 7 26.38 -52.30 -11.69
CA LEU A 7 26.08 -51.47 -10.50
C LEU A 7 24.73 -50.77 -10.80
N ALA A 8 23.63 -51.28 -10.26
CA ALA A 8 23.07 -50.92 -8.95
C ALA A 8 22.24 -49.64 -9.02
N SER A 9 20.93 -49.89 -9.05
CA SER A 9 19.83 -48.98 -8.71
C SER A 9 20.17 -48.10 -7.51
N ALA A 10 20.05 -46.79 -7.71
CA ALA A 10 19.75 -45.85 -6.63
C ALA A 10 18.72 -44.85 -7.17
N CYS A 11 17.46 -45.25 -7.08
CA CYS A 11 16.32 -44.36 -7.22
C CYS A 11 16.41 -43.33 -6.09
N SER A 12 17.05 -42.18 -6.36
CA SER A 12 17.07 -41.05 -5.44
C SER A 12 15.66 -40.45 -5.41
N ILE A 13 14.82 -40.96 -4.52
CA ILE A 13 13.56 -40.34 -4.13
C ILE A 13 13.93 -39.09 -3.31
N SER A 14 14.37 -38.04 -4.01
CA SER A 14 14.46 -36.71 -3.43
C SER A 14 13.03 -36.20 -3.29
N ALA A 15 12.60 -36.11 -2.04
CA ALA A 15 11.30 -35.63 -1.61
C ALA A 15 10.93 -34.28 -2.26
N CYS A 16 9.99 -34.31 -3.22
CA CYS A 16 9.15 -33.17 -3.52
C CYS A 16 8.12 -32.99 -2.40
N LEU A 17 8.56 -32.49 -1.24
CA LEU A 17 7.68 -31.86 -0.26
C LEU A 17 7.28 -30.47 -0.81
N LEU A 18 6.35 -30.47 -1.75
CA LEU A 18 5.66 -29.24 -2.16
C LEU A 18 4.67 -28.85 -1.05
N LEU A 19 4.83 -27.63 -0.57
CA LEU A 19 4.09 -26.99 0.51
C LEU A 19 2.57 -27.13 0.33
N ALA A 20 1.91 -27.84 1.24
CA ALA A 20 0.46 -27.79 1.42
C ALA A 20 0.11 -26.80 2.56
N SER A 21 0.29 -25.50 2.33
CA SER A 21 -0.23 -24.43 3.21
C SER A 21 -1.35 -23.59 2.56
N ALA A 22 -1.93 -24.09 1.47
CA ALA A 22 -2.99 -23.40 0.72
C ALA A 22 -4.38 -23.28 1.42
N PRO A 23 -4.87 -24.22 2.25
CA PRO A 23 -6.30 -24.22 2.61
C PRO A 23 -6.69 -23.08 3.58
N ALA A 24 -5.79 -22.67 4.48
CA ALA A 24 -6.07 -21.61 5.46
C ALA A 24 -6.13 -20.22 4.81
N HIS A 25 -5.30 -19.96 3.80
CA HIS A 25 -5.25 -18.67 3.10
C HIS A 25 -6.45 -18.44 2.18
N VAL A 26 -6.99 -19.51 1.59
CA VAL A 26 -8.19 -19.44 0.73
C VAL A 26 -9.46 -19.27 1.58
N ALA A 27 -9.58 -19.98 2.71
CA ALA A 27 -10.72 -19.84 3.61
C ALA A 27 -10.85 -18.43 4.22
N ALA A 28 -9.72 -17.81 4.61
CA ALA A 28 -9.70 -16.43 5.09
C ALA A 28 -10.00 -15.39 4.00
N GLN A 29 -9.70 -15.71 2.72
CA GLN A 29 -10.08 -14.87 1.58
C GLN A 29 -11.58 -14.84 1.34
N SER A 30 -12.23 -16.01 1.35
CA SER A 30 -13.68 -16.11 1.16
C SER A 30 -14.47 -15.44 2.28
N ALA A 31 -13.98 -15.50 3.53
CA ALA A 31 -14.66 -14.89 4.67
C ALA A 31 -14.64 -13.36 4.63
N GLY A 32 -13.52 -12.74 4.21
CA GLY A 32 -13.40 -11.27 4.18
C GLY A 32 -14.23 -10.60 3.08
N ILE A 33 -14.43 -11.25 1.93
CA ILE A 33 -15.25 -10.72 0.84
C ILE A 33 -16.75 -10.69 1.20
N ALA A 34 -17.18 -11.53 2.15
CA ALA A 34 -18.57 -11.55 2.63
C ALA A 34 -18.98 -10.23 3.31
N VAL A 35 -18.02 -9.42 3.79
CA VAL A 35 -18.30 -8.09 4.35
C VAL A 35 -18.90 -7.13 3.31
N CYS A 36 -18.66 -7.38 2.02
CA CYS A 36 -19.22 -6.58 0.92
C CYS A 36 -20.68 -6.91 0.61
N ASP A 37 -21.28 -7.89 1.31
CA ASP A 37 -22.64 -8.38 1.05
C ASP A 37 -23.66 -7.88 2.10
N ASP A 38 -23.27 -6.96 2.99
CA ASP A 38 -24.10 -6.41 4.07
C ASP A 38 -25.13 -5.35 3.61
N GLY A 39 -25.02 -4.89 2.36
CA GLY A 39 -25.91 -3.88 1.77
C GLY A 39 -25.65 -2.44 2.22
N SER A 40 -24.61 -2.18 3.02
CA SER A 40 -24.29 -0.83 3.51
C SER A 40 -23.56 0.04 2.46
N GLN A 41 -22.99 -0.61 1.45
CA GLN A 41 -22.11 -0.01 0.44
C GLN A 41 -22.30 -0.71 -0.92
N ASP A 42 -21.87 -0.05 -2.01
CA ASP A 42 -21.92 -0.67 -3.34
C ASP A 42 -21.05 -1.93 -3.38
N ARG A 43 -21.67 -3.06 -3.71
CA ARG A 43 -21.03 -4.38 -3.66
C ARG A 43 -19.83 -4.47 -4.59
N GLN A 44 -19.91 -3.90 -5.79
CA GLN A 44 -18.82 -3.97 -6.77
C GLN A 44 -17.65 -3.08 -6.34
N ALA A 45 -17.94 -1.87 -5.86
CA ALA A 45 -16.94 -0.97 -5.31
C ALA A 45 -16.25 -1.60 -4.11
N CYS A 46 -16.99 -2.12 -3.12
CA CYS A 46 -16.40 -2.78 -1.96
C CYS A 46 -15.45 -3.91 -2.37
N ARG A 47 -15.85 -4.78 -3.30
CA ARG A 47 -15.00 -5.89 -3.74
C ARG A 47 -13.74 -5.42 -4.45
N ARG A 48 -13.82 -4.35 -5.25
CA ARG A 48 -12.66 -3.72 -5.89
C ARG A 48 -11.70 -3.14 -4.85
N GLU A 49 -12.22 -2.37 -3.89
CA GLU A 49 -11.40 -1.76 -2.84
C GLU A 49 -10.82 -2.80 -1.87
N PHE A 50 -11.57 -3.85 -1.55
CA PHE A 50 -11.09 -4.99 -0.76
C PHE A 50 -9.92 -5.70 -1.47
N GLY A 51 -10.04 -5.92 -2.78
CA GLY A 51 -8.95 -6.45 -3.61
C GLY A 51 -7.72 -5.53 -3.64
N ALA A 52 -7.94 -4.21 -3.76
CA ALA A 52 -6.87 -3.22 -3.72
C ALA A 52 -6.17 -3.19 -2.35
N ALA A 53 -6.91 -3.27 -1.24
CA ALA A 53 -6.36 -3.28 0.12
C ALA A 53 -5.50 -4.52 0.42
N ARG A 54 -5.72 -5.65 -0.26
CA ARG A 54 -4.85 -6.84 -0.14
C ARG A 54 -3.50 -6.65 -0.82
N GLN A 55 -3.40 -5.74 -1.78
CA GLN A 55 -2.12 -5.37 -2.36
C GLN A 55 -1.40 -4.51 -1.32
N LYS A 56 -0.56 -5.14 -0.51
CA LYS A 56 0.25 -4.42 0.47
C LYS A 56 1.15 -3.44 -0.30
N ALA A 57 0.93 -2.15 -0.11
CA ALA A 57 1.85 -1.14 -0.62
C ALA A 57 3.25 -1.44 -0.08
N PRO A 58 4.32 -1.22 -0.86
CA PRO A 58 5.68 -1.31 -0.36
C PRO A 58 5.79 -0.50 0.94
N GLN A 59 6.19 -1.17 2.01
CA GLN A 59 6.49 -0.49 3.27
C GLN A 59 7.93 -0.01 3.19
N ASP A 60 8.12 1.30 3.37
CA ASP A 60 9.44 1.83 3.62
C ASP A 60 9.87 1.41 5.04
N PRO A 61 10.99 0.69 5.21
CA PRO A 61 11.50 0.34 6.52
C PRO A 61 12.06 1.54 7.29
N SER A 62 12.27 2.69 6.63
CA SER A 62 12.72 3.93 7.25
C SER A 62 11.63 4.54 8.13
N GLU A 63 11.99 4.87 9.36
CA GLU A 63 11.15 5.67 10.27
C GLU A 63 11.33 7.19 10.06
N ASP A 64 12.11 7.60 9.05
CA ASP A 64 12.23 9.02 8.65
C ASP A 64 11.00 9.47 7.84
N PHE A 65 9.85 9.51 8.53
CA PHE A 65 8.57 9.88 7.94
C PHE A 65 8.57 11.30 7.35
N SER A 66 9.37 12.21 7.91
CA SER A 66 9.46 13.60 7.47
C SER A 66 10.10 13.71 6.09
N ASN A 67 11.26 13.07 5.91
CA ASN A 67 11.93 13.05 4.61
C ASN A 67 11.07 12.31 3.57
N ASN A 68 10.46 11.18 3.93
CA ASN A 68 9.55 10.45 3.06
C ASN A 68 8.36 11.30 2.61
N ALA A 69 7.78 12.11 3.50
CA ALA A 69 6.73 13.04 3.15
C ALA A 69 7.21 14.11 2.15
N LEU A 70 8.44 14.63 2.31
CA LEU A 70 9.02 15.58 1.36
C LEU A 70 9.34 14.95 -0.01
N GLN A 71 9.84 13.72 -0.04
CA GLN A 71 10.09 13.01 -1.31
C GLN A 71 8.82 12.83 -2.13
N ARG A 72 7.68 12.58 -1.48
CA ARG A 72 6.38 12.47 -2.15
C ARG A 72 5.97 13.76 -2.87
N CYS A 73 6.44 14.93 -2.42
CA CYS A 73 6.16 16.20 -3.10
C CYS A 73 6.82 16.29 -4.49
N MET A 74 7.84 15.48 -4.78
CA MET A 74 8.50 15.46 -6.10
C MET A 74 7.62 14.94 -7.23
N ALA A 75 6.47 14.32 -6.93
CA ALA A 75 5.48 13.92 -7.93
C ALA A 75 4.82 15.12 -8.65
N HIS A 76 4.85 16.30 -8.03
CA HIS A 76 4.32 17.53 -8.63
C HIS A 76 5.31 18.10 -9.65
N LYS A 77 4.90 18.13 -10.91
CA LYS A 77 5.69 18.73 -12.02
C LYS A 77 5.67 20.25 -12.00
N ASP A 78 4.56 20.83 -11.55
CA ASP A 78 4.40 22.26 -11.37
C ASP A 78 5.10 22.73 -10.10
N LEU A 79 5.92 23.78 -10.20
CA LEU A 79 6.74 24.29 -9.09
C LEU A 79 5.86 24.81 -7.96
N ASP A 80 4.76 25.47 -8.32
CA ASP A 80 3.80 26.04 -7.39
C ASP A 80 3.14 24.94 -6.54
N ALA A 81 2.62 23.91 -7.20
CA ALA A 81 2.05 22.73 -6.54
C ALA A 81 3.06 22.00 -5.65
N ARG A 82 4.31 21.87 -6.10
CA ARG A 82 5.40 21.27 -5.32
C ARG A 82 5.69 22.07 -4.06
N GLN A 83 5.84 23.39 -4.17
CA GLN A 83 6.08 24.26 -3.04
C GLN A 83 4.95 24.18 -2.00
N ALA A 84 3.69 24.23 -2.43
CA ALA A 84 2.56 24.10 -1.49
C ALA A 84 2.49 22.72 -0.82
N CYS A 85 2.91 21.65 -1.50
CA CYS A 85 3.04 20.34 -0.86
C CYS A 85 4.06 20.38 0.27
N GLU A 86 5.24 20.92 0.01
CA GLU A 86 6.31 20.97 1.01
C GLU A 86 5.97 21.90 2.18
N GLU A 87 5.29 23.03 1.93
CA GLU A 87 4.79 23.92 2.99
C GLU A 87 3.83 23.18 3.93
N ARG A 88 2.89 22.39 3.38
CA ARG A 88 1.99 21.53 4.18
C ARG A 88 2.75 20.47 4.98
N VAL A 89 3.74 19.81 4.37
CA VAL A 89 4.57 18.80 5.06
C VAL A 89 5.35 19.43 6.22
N ARG A 90 5.87 20.64 6.03
CA ARG A 90 6.62 21.38 7.06
C ARG A 90 5.72 22.09 8.09
N GLY A 91 4.40 22.04 7.92
CA GLY A 91 3.44 22.74 8.79
C GLY A 91 3.51 24.27 8.67
N GLN A 92 4.01 24.80 7.56
CA GLN A 92 4.05 26.25 7.33
C GLN A 92 2.65 26.79 7.04
N HIS A 93 2.29 27.91 7.68
CA HIS A 93 0.96 28.52 7.58
C HIS A 93 -0.18 27.55 7.94
N ALA A 94 0.09 26.61 8.84
CA ALA A 94 -0.89 25.68 9.36
C ALA A 94 -1.54 26.25 10.62
N GLU A 95 -2.87 26.35 10.63
CA GLU A 95 -3.64 26.55 11.87
C GLU A 95 -4.23 25.21 12.32
N HIS A 96 -4.24 25.00 13.64
CA HIS A 96 -4.85 23.84 14.27
C HIS A 96 -6.13 24.28 14.98
N GLN A 97 -7.28 23.82 14.50
CA GLN A 97 -8.56 24.13 15.14
C GLN A 97 -9.47 22.92 15.21
N GLY A 98 -9.93 22.62 16.42
CA GLY A 98 -10.94 21.60 16.68
C GLY A 98 -10.42 20.17 16.72
N SER A 99 -11.35 19.25 16.97
CA SER A 99 -11.15 17.81 16.92
C SER A 99 -12.23 17.20 16.06
N VAL A 100 -11.87 16.27 15.17
CA VAL A 100 -12.87 15.49 14.42
C VAL A 100 -13.63 14.55 15.38
N LEU A 101 -14.92 14.34 15.10
CA LEU A 101 -15.71 13.33 15.81
C LEU A 101 -15.01 11.97 15.65
N GLY A 102 -14.46 11.44 16.76
CA GLY A 102 -13.63 10.23 16.77
C GLY A 102 -12.18 10.43 17.22
N GLY A 103 -11.73 11.67 17.44
CA GLY A 103 -10.38 11.97 17.94
C GLY A 103 -9.38 12.15 16.80
N GLY A 104 -9.02 13.41 16.53
CA GLY A 104 -8.01 13.78 15.55
C GLY A 104 -7.95 15.29 15.39
N MET A 105 -6.79 15.83 15.02
CA MET A 105 -6.60 17.28 14.85
C MET A 105 -6.88 17.68 13.40
N LEU A 106 -7.62 18.77 13.20
CA LEU A 106 -7.75 19.39 11.89
C LEU A 106 -6.59 20.36 11.66
N TYR A 107 -6.04 20.32 10.45
CA TYR A 107 -4.97 21.19 9.98
C TYR A 107 -5.50 21.97 8.78
N GLU A 108 -5.60 23.30 8.90
CA GLU A 108 -5.91 24.17 7.77
C GLU A 108 -4.63 24.84 7.28
N HIS A 109 -4.36 24.74 5.98
CA HIS A 109 -3.30 25.48 5.31
C HIS A 109 -3.92 26.45 4.30
N ARG A 110 -3.57 27.73 4.40
CA ARG A 110 -4.05 28.79 3.51
C ARG A 110 -2.86 29.41 2.78
N ALA A 111 -2.87 29.34 1.45
CA ALA A 111 -1.89 29.98 0.59
C ALA A 111 -2.59 30.99 -0.35
N THR A 112 -2.07 32.21 -0.41
CA THR A 112 -2.51 33.24 -1.35
C THR A 112 -1.59 33.20 -2.56
N ARG A 113 -2.14 33.07 -3.78
CA ARG A 113 -1.37 33.15 -5.02
C ARG A 113 -1.84 34.31 -5.87
N VAL A 114 -0.88 34.99 -6.52
CA VAL A 114 -1.19 35.99 -7.54
C VAL A 114 -1.43 35.23 -8.85
N GLY A 115 -2.68 35.22 -9.33
CA GLY A 115 -3.00 34.67 -10.64
C GLY A 115 -2.45 35.55 -11.77
N PRO A 116 -2.24 35.00 -12.98
CA PRO A 116 -1.90 35.83 -14.13
C PRO A 116 -3.03 36.86 -14.37
N ALA A 117 -2.67 38.05 -14.87
CA ALA A 117 -3.67 39.02 -15.31
C ALA A 117 -4.61 38.31 -16.31
N GLN A 118 -5.92 38.30 -16.01
CA GLN A 118 -6.90 37.79 -16.96
C GLN A 118 -6.84 38.71 -18.19
N GLN A 119 -6.36 38.17 -19.30
CA GLN A 119 -6.37 38.83 -20.62
C GLN A 119 -7.76 38.73 -21.24
#